data_AF-A0A3C0N1J6-F1
#
_entry.id   AF-A0A3C0N1J6-F1
#
_cell.length_a   1.000
_cell.length_b   1.000
_cell.length_c   1.000
_cell.angle_alpha   90.00
_cell.angle_beta   90.00
_cell.angle_gamma   90.00
#
_symmetry.space_group_name_H-M   'P 1'
#
loop_
_entity.id
_entity.type
_entity.pdbx_description
1 polymer ?
#
loop_
_entity_poly.entity_id
_entity_poly.type
_entity_poly.pdbx_seq_one_letter_code
_entity_poly.pdbx_strand_id
1 'polypeptide(L)'
;MSKDTKSVIDEFHQVVNMTPKELESWLNTDESQEVGQKDGDDEAIGHKSGRRIVELLQNKKADYSDDDLSHMKKVISYVHRHSAQKPSSNIENSRWRYSLKNWGHDPLK
;
A
#
# COMPACT_ATOMS: atom_id res chain seq x y z
N MET A 1 -1.52 10.57 -21.80
CA MET A 1 -1.51 9.31 -21.03
C MET A 1 -1.98 8.17 -21.92
N SER A 2 -1.29 7.04 -21.95
CA SER A 2 -1.74 5.85 -22.68
C SER A 2 -2.94 5.21 -21.96
N LYS A 3 -3.66 4.32 -22.65
CA LYS A 3 -4.76 3.54 -22.03
C LYS A 3 -4.25 2.72 -20.83
N ASP A 4 -3.05 2.18 -20.94
CA ASP A 4 -2.41 1.37 -19.90
C ASP A 4 -2.04 2.21 -18.67
N THR A 5 -1.55 3.43 -18.86
CA THR A 5 -1.28 4.37 -17.76
C THR A 5 -2.57 4.69 -17.00
N LYS A 6 -3.65 4.97 -17.72
CA LYS A 6 -4.94 5.27 -17.10
C LYS A 6 -5.48 4.07 -16.30
N SER A 7 -5.38 2.85 -16.85
CA SER A 7 -5.82 1.66 -16.12
C SER A 7 -5.03 1.41 -14.84
N VAL A 8 -3.72 1.70 -14.84
CA VAL A 8 -2.90 1.58 -13.62
C VAL A 8 -3.32 2.58 -12.55
N ILE A 9 -3.56 3.84 -12.92
CA ILE A 9 -4.01 4.87 -11.97
C ILE A 9 -5.38 4.52 -11.39
N ASP A 10 -6.32 4.11 -12.25
CA ASP A 10 -7.67 3.74 -11.84
C ASP A 10 -7.65 2.52 -10.90
N GLU A 11 -6.88 1.48 -11.23
CA GLU A 11 -6.75 0.29 -10.39
C GLU A 11 -6.02 0.59 -9.07
N PHE A 12 -4.99 1.44 -9.09
CA PHE A 12 -4.30 1.87 -7.86
C PHE A 12 -5.27 2.53 -6.87
N HIS A 13 -6.10 3.46 -7.36
CA HIS A 13 -7.12 4.11 -6.54
C HIS A 13 -8.27 3.18 -6.13
N GLN A 14 -8.44 2.04 -6.80
CA GLN A 14 -9.40 1.01 -6.39
C GLN A 14 -8.84 0.12 -5.28
N VAL A 15 -7.57 -0.30 -5.37
CA VAL A 15 -6.96 -1.22 -4.39
C VAL A 15 -6.52 -0.50 -3.12
N VAL A 16 -6.11 0.77 -3.20
CA VAL A 16 -5.77 1.59 -2.02
C VAL A 16 -7.06 2.20 -1.45
N ASN A 17 -7.60 1.58 -0.40
CA ASN A 17 -8.88 1.94 0.21
C ASN A 17 -8.75 2.74 1.52
N MET A 18 -7.52 3.04 1.95
CA MET A 18 -7.23 3.94 3.06
C MET A 18 -7.00 5.36 2.54
N THR A 19 -7.58 6.35 3.23
CA THR A 19 -7.28 7.76 2.96
C THR A 19 -5.85 8.10 3.36
N PRO A 20 -5.24 9.18 2.84
CA PRO A 20 -3.90 9.61 3.23
C PRO A 20 -3.75 9.72 4.75
N LYS A 21 -4.71 10.36 5.42
CA LYS A 21 -4.69 10.56 6.87
C LYS A 21 -4.76 9.25 7.65
N GLU A 22 -5.57 8.30 7.21
CA GLU A 22 -5.66 6.99 7.86
C GLU A 22 -4.38 6.19 7.70
N LEU A 23 -3.78 6.24 6.50
CA LEU A 23 -2.52 5.56 6.23
C LEU A 23 -1.36 6.20 7.01
N GLU A 24 -1.26 7.53 7.03
CA GLU A 24 -0.29 8.26 7.87
C GLU A 24 -0.43 7.87 9.35
N SER A 25 -1.66 7.87 9.87
CA SER A 25 -1.90 7.51 11.27
C SER A 25 -1.49 6.07 11.56
N TRP A 26 -1.73 5.16 10.61
CA TRP A 26 -1.32 3.77 10.72
C TRP A 26 0.21 3.61 10.69
N LEU A 27 0.90 4.28 9.76
CA LEU A 27 2.36 4.19 9.63
C LEU A 27 3.10 4.67 10.90
N ASN A 28 2.51 5.56 11.67
CA ASN A 28 3.09 6.02 12.94
C ASN A 28 2.96 5.01 14.10
N THR A 29 2.35 3.84 13.89
CA THR A 29 2.19 2.81 14.93
C THR A 29 3.39 1.87 14.99
N ASP A 30 3.63 1.28 16.16
CA ASP A 30 4.67 0.26 16.33
C ASP A 30 4.36 -0.98 15.50
N GLU A 31 3.08 -1.38 15.44
CA GLU A 31 2.64 -2.53 14.64
C GLU A 31 2.98 -2.37 13.16
N SER A 32 2.88 -1.14 12.63
CA SER A 32 3.25 -0.85 11.25
C SER A 32 4.75 -0.95 11.02
N GLN A 33 5.57 -0.50 11.96
CA GLN A 33 7.04 -0.51 11.89
C GLN A 33 7.63 -1.92 12.08
N GLU A 34 6.92 -2.81 12.76
CA GLU A 34 7.34 -4.19 13.07
C GLU A 34 6.97 -5.24 12.00
N VAL A 35 6.19 -4.87 10.98
CA VAL A 35 5.71 -5.79 9.94
C VAL A 35 6.32 -5.53 8.57
N GLY A 36 6.48 -6.61 7.81
CA GLY A 36 6.99 -6.59 6.45
C GLY A 36 8.43 -7.08 6.33
N GLN A 37 8.88 -7.15 5.08
CA GLN A 37 10.24 -7.55 4.73
C GLN A 37 11.21 -6.39 4.91
N LYS A 38 12.34 -6.64 5.56
CA LYS A 38 13.46 -5.70 5.72
C LYS A 38 14.65 -6.14 4.87
N ASP A 39 15.52 -5.19 4.55
CA ASP A 39 16.85 -5.47 4.02
C ASP A 39 17.87 -5.04 5.09
N GLY A 40 18.47 -6.00 5.79
CA GLY A 40 19.26 -5.71 6.99
C GLY A 40 18.47 -5.00 8.10
N ASP A 41 19.09 -3.98 8.70
CA ASP A 41 18.52 -3.16 9.78
C ASP A 41 17.65 -2.00 9.26
N ASP A 42 17.37 -1.96 7.95
CA ASP A 42 16.56 -0.92 7.35
C ASP A 42 15.07 -1.06 7.67
N GLU A 43 14.36 0.03 7.42
CA GLU A 43 12.92 0.08 7.43
C GLU A 43 12.28 -0.98 6.52
N ALA A 44 11.16 -1.56 6.96
CA ALA A 44 10.42 -2.52 6.15
C ALA A 44 9.97 -1.92 4.81
N ILE A 45 10.15 -2.68 3.73
CA ILE A 45 9.79 -2.30 2.35
C ILE A 45 8.32 -1.84 2.27
N GLY A 46 7.43 -2.54 2.98
CA GLY A 46 6.01 -2.18 3.03
C GLY A 46 5.78 -0.84 3.70
N HIS A 47 6.42 -0.57 4.84
CA HIS A 47 6.28 0.69 5.55
C HIS A 47 6.80 1.87 4.70
N LYS A 48 7.95 1.69 4.05
CA LYS A 48 8.50 2.67 3.10
C LYS A 48 7.55 2.91 1.93
N SER A 49 6.94 1.83 1.42
CA SER A 49 5.92 1.92 0.37
C SER A 49 4.71 2.70 0.83
N GLY A 50 4.25 2.51 2.07
CA GLY A 50 3.12 3.24 2.65
C GLY A 50 3.33 4.75 2.63
N ARG A 51 4.53 5.22 3.01
CA ARG A 51 4.86 6.66 2.92
C ARG A 51 4.79 7.18 1.48
N ARG A 52 5.28 6.39 0.51
CA ARG A 52 5.18 6.78 -0.90
C ARG A 52 3.72 6.81 -1.38
N ILE A 53 2.87 5.90 -0.92
CA ILE A 53 1.44 5.90 -1.24
C ILE A 53 0.77 7.18 -0.71
N VAL A 54 1.09 7.62 0.51
CA VAL A 54 0.59 8.89 1.05
C VAL A 54 0.90 10.05 0.13
N GLU A 55 2.16 10.19 -0.31
CA GLU A 55 2.58 11.23 -1.26
C GLU A 55 1.78 11.15 -2.58
N LEU A 56 1.63 9.95 -3.13
CA LEU A 56 0.90 9.71 -4.38
C LEU A 56 -0.60 10.07 -4.29
N LEU A 57 -1.22 9.84 -3.14
CA LEU A 57 -2.63 10.17 -2.91
C LEU A 57 -2.83 11.69 -2.67
N GLN A 58 -1.80 12.39 -2.17
CA GLN A 58 -1.83 13.85 -1.98
C GLN A 58 -1.53 14.61 -3.29
N ASN A 59 -0.82 13.98 -4.24
CA ASN A 59 -0.55 14.55 -5.55
C ASN A 59 -1.82 14.79 -6.38
N LYS A 60 -1.79 15.83 -7.22
CA LYS A 60 -2.88 16.08 -8.18
C LYS A 60 -2.84 14.99 -9.27
N LYS A 61 -3.96 14.27 -9.45
CA LYS A 61 -4.17 13.06 -10.28
C LYS A 61 -3.67 13.05 -11.74
N ALA A 62 -3.00 14.11 -12.22
CA ALA A 62 -2.55 14.25 -13.61
C ALA A 62 -1.03 14.34 -13.78
N ASP A 63 -0.26 14.41 -12.68
CA ASP A 63 1.19 14.70 -12.73
C ASP A 63 2.02 13.54 -12.13
N TYR A 64 1.74 12.31 -12.56
CA TYR A 64 2.50 11.13 -12.16
C TYR A 64 3.66 10.88 -13.11
N SER A 65 4.85 10.70 -12.55
CA SER A 65 6.05 10.27 -13.27
C SER A 65 6.01 8.78 -13.62
N ASP A 66 6.92 8.32 -14.49
CA ASP A 66 7.06 6.88 -14.80
C ASP A 66 7.44 6.04 -13.56
N ASP A 67 8.18 6.64 -12.61
CA ASP A 67 8.50 6.03 -11.33
C ASP A 67 7.27 5.88 -10.44
N ASP A 68 6.37 6.86 -10.45
CA ASP A 68 5.08 6.79 -9.75
C ASP A 68 4.23 5.67 -10.30
N LEU A 69 4.10 5.58 -11.62
CA LEU A 69 3.34 4.53 -12.29
C LEU A 69 3.94 3.14 -12.02
N SER A 70 5.27 3.03 -11.97
CA SER A 70 5.97 1.80 -11.62
C SER A 70 5.71 1.41 -10.17
N HIS A 71 5.70 2.38 -9.25
CA HIS A 71 5.34 2.15 -7.86
C HIS A 71 3.88 1.71 -7.71
N MET A 72 2.93 2.37 -8.39
CA MET A 72 1.52 1.98 -8.39
C MET A 72 1.32 0.53 -8.83
N LYS A 73 1.98 0.10 -9.91
CA LYS A 73 1.95 -1.31 -10.36
C LYS A 73 2.46 -2.28 -9.30
N LYS A 74 3.51 -1.89 -8.56
CA LYS A 74 4.06 -2.69 -7.46
C LYS A 74 3.04 -2.83 -6.33
N VAL A 75 2.37 -1.74 -5.97
CA VAL A 75 1.32 -1.71 -4.94
C VAL A 75 0.16 -2.63 -5.33
N ILE A 76 -0.39 -2.46 -6.53
CA ILE A 76 -1.45 -3.31 -7.09
C ILE A 76 -1.08 -4.78 -7.01
N SER A 77 0.10 -5.14 -7.53
CA SER A 77 0.58 -6.53 -7.55
C SER A 77 0.75 -7.10 -6.13
N TYR A 78 1.20 -6.27 -5.18
CA TYR A 78 1.36 -6.69 -3.79
C TYR A 78 0.01 -6.94 -3.13
N VAL A 79 -0.92 -5.98 -3.22
CA VAL A 79 -2.24 -6.05 -2.59
C VAL A 79 -3.01 -7.27 -3.11
N HIS A 80 -3.06 -7.51 -4.42
CA HIS A 80 -3.75 -8.68 -4.98
C HIS A 80 -3.18 -10.00 -4.49
N ARG A 81 -1.85 -10.18 -4.61
CA ARG A 81 -1.19 -11.42 -4.19
C ARG A 81 -1.36 -11.66 -2.69
N HIS A 82 -1.16 -10.64 -1.87
CA HIS A 82 -1.20 -10.81 -0.43
C HIS A 82 -2.64 -10.96 0.07
N SER A 83 -3.62 -10.30 -0.54
CA SER A 83 -5.04 -10.50 -0.22
C SER A 83 -5.50 -11.94 -0.47
N ALA A 84 -4.99 -12.58 -1.52
CA ALA A 84 -5.27 -14.00 -1.81
C ALA A 84 -4.72 -14.97 -0.74
N GLN A 85 -3.77 -14.52 0.10
CA GLN A 85 -3.18 -15.30 1.20
C GLN A 85 -3.93 -15.11 2.54
N LYS A 86 -5.21 -14.73 2.47
CA LYS A 86 -6.05 -14.44 3.64
C LYS A 86 -6.01 -15.58 4.68
N PRO A 87 -5.64 -15.30 5.94
CA PRO A 87 -5.65 -16.30 6.99
C PRO A 87 -7.08 -16.70 7.37
N SER A 88 -7.25 -17.93 7.85
CA SER A 88 -8.55 -18.48 8.25
C SER A 88 -9.08 -17.94 9.58
N SER A 89 -8.23 -17.33 10.40
CA SER A 89 -8.58 -16.80 11.72
C SER A 89 -7.69 -15.62 12.11
N ASN A 90 -8.09 -14.88 13.17
CA ASN A 90 -7.37 -13.72 13.72
C ASN A 90 -7.06 -12.63 12.67
N ILE A 91 -7.98 -12.37 11.74
CA ILE A 91 -7.76 -11.42 10.65
C ILE A 91 -7.45 -10.02 11.19
N GLU A 92 -8.20 -9.56 12.20
CA GLU A 92 -8.15 -8.21 12.74
C GLU A 92 -6.77 -7.81 13.26
N ASN A 93 -6.11 -8.72 14.00
CA ASN A 93 -4.80 -8.47 14.64
C ASN A 93 -3.69 -9.32 14.01
N SER A 94 -3.79 -9.60 12.71
CA SER A 94 -2.80 -10.39 11.98
C SER A 94 -1.70 -9.53 11.37
N ARG A 95 -0.48 -10.08 11.35
CA ARG A 95 0.63 -9.54 10.53
C ARG A 95 0.26 -9.42 9.05
N TRP A 96 -0.64 -10.28 8.57
CA TRP A 96 -1.21 -10.22 7.21
C TRP A 96 -1.96 -8.91 6.97
N ARG A 97 -2.93 -8.59 7.83
CA ARG A 97 -3.70 -7.33 7.73
C ARG A 97 -2.78 -6.13 7.90
N TYR A 98 -1.90 -6.18 8.89
CA TYR A 98 -0.98 -5.08 9.18
C TYR A 98 -0.05 -4.80 8.00
N SER A 99 0.44 -5.85 7.35
CA SER A 99 1.20 -5.72 6.11
C SER A 99 0.35 -5.10 5.00
N LEU A 100 -0.88 -5.57 4.75
CA LEU A 100 -1.77 -4.94 3.76
C LEU A 100 -2.02 -3.44 4.04
N LYS A 101 -2.18 -3.06 5.32
CA LYS A 101 -2.34 -1.66 5.71
C LYS A 101 -1.09 -0.83 5.43
N ASN A 102 0.12 -1.38 5.57
CA ASN A 102 1.35 -0.71 5.13
C ASN A 102 1.35 -0.41 3.61
N TRP A 103 0.56 -1.16 2.84
CA TRP A 103 0.36 -0.97 1.41
C TRP A 103 -0.94 -0.20 1.07
N GLY A 104 -1.53 0.49 2.05
CA GLY A 104 -2.71 1.34 1.86
C GLY A 104 -4.03 0.60 1.70
N HIS A 105 -4.05 -0.72 1.95
CA HIS A 105 -5.25 -1.55 1.86
C HIS A 105 -5.63 -2.10 3.23
N ASP A 106 -6.80 -1.73 3.76
CA ASP A 106 -7.39 -2.40 4.91
C ASP A 106 -8.47 -3.39 4.44
N PRO A 107 -8.25 -4.71 4.57
CA PRO A 107 -9.20 -5.74 4.13
C PRO A 107 -10.47 -5.83 5.00
N LEU A 108 -10.59 -5.02 6.07
CA LEU A 108 -11.79 -4.91 6.90
C LEU A 108 -12.62 -3.65 6.60
N LYS A 109 -12.28 -2.90 5.54
CA LYS A 109 -13.07 -1.77 5.03
C LYS A 109 -14.05 -2.19 3.94
#